data_AF-A0A2V4NH60-F1
#
_entry.id   AF-A0A2V4NH60-F1
#
_cell.length_a   1.000
_cell.length_b   1.000
_cell.length_c   1.000
_cell.angle_alpha   90.00
_cell.angle_beta   90.00
_cell.angle_gamma   90.00
#
_symmetry.space_group_name_H-M   'P 1'
#
loop_
_entity.id
_entity.type
_entity.pdbx_description
1 polymer ?
#
loop_
_entity_poly.entity_id
_entity_poly.type
_entity_poly.pdbx_seq_one_letter_code
_entity_poly.pdbx_strand_id
1 'polypeptide(L)'
;GLPVPELVRLWLDPVLARSEPEQQIQEQMRASGGLNIGLGFWSGALNFDPPCFEVGAELAARGLWFDALINNVDRCWGHPHLLVVGGALRLIDHGASLVFHHHWPGAAGWVRRHYDAG
;
A
#
# COMPACT_ATOMS: atom_id res chain seq x y z
N GLY A 1 4.96 -14.15 6.70
CA GLY A 1 5.28 -13.00 5.82
C GLY A 1 5.15 -11.70 6.59
N LEU A 2 5.09 -10.55 5.91
CA LEU A 2 4.60 -9.30 6.49
C LEU A 2 3.07 -9.33 6.57
N PRO A 3 2.45 -8.66 7.55
CA PRO A 3 1.00 -8.62 7.67
C PRO A 3 0.43 -7.63 6.65
N VAL A 4 0.00 -8.10 5.50
CA VAL A 4 -0.74 -7.31 4.50
C VAL A 4 -2.20 -7.80 4.41
N PRO A 5 -3.14 -7.00 3.89
CA PRO A 5 -4.46 -7.52 3.54
C PRO A 5 -4.41 -8.69 2.58
N GLU A 6 -5.39 -9.58 2.72
CA GLU A 6 -5.57 -10.68 1.78
C GLU A 6 -5.86 -10.11 0.39
N LEU A 7 -5.20 -10.66 -0.62
CA LEU A 7 -5.54 -10.34 -2.01
C LEU A 7 -6.79 -11.13 -2.39
N VAL A 8 -7.84 -10.40 -2.75
CA VAL A 8 -9.11 -10.98 -3.14
C VAL A 8 -9.36 -10.75 -4.63
N ARG A 9 -10.08 -11.69 -5.23
CA ARG A 9 -10.64 -11.52 -6.57
C ARG A 9 -12.07 -11.02 -6.42
N LEU A 10 -12.42 -9.95 -7.11
CA LEU A 10 -13.78 -9.43 -7.11
C LEU A 10 -14.23 -9.11 -8.52
N TRP A 11 -15.54 -9.14 -8.74
CA TRP A 11 -16.13 -8.67 -9.99
C TRP A 11 -16.62 -7.24 -9.78
N LEU A 12 -16.05 -6.29 -10.51
CA LEU A 12 -16.48 -4.89 -10.50
C LEU A 12 -17.55 -4.70 -11.57
N ASP A 13 -18.77 -4.38 -11.16
CA ASP A 13 -19.83 -3.95 -12.07
C ASP A 13 -19.64 -2.46 -12.41
N PRO A 14 -19.40 -2.08 -13.69
CA PRO A 14 -19.28 -0.69 -14.12
C PRO A 14 -20.44 0.21 -13.72
N VAL A 15 -21.63 -0.35 -13.42
CA VAL A 15 -22.79 0.43 -12.97
C VAL A 15 -22.50 1.18 -11.66
N LEU A 16 -21.60 0.66 -10.81
CA LEU A 16 -21.20 1.29 -9.55
C LEU A 16 -20.54 2.66 -9.75
N ALA A 17 -19.97 2.91 -10.93
CA ALA A 17 -19.42 4.22 -11.28
C ALA A 17 -20.48 5.35 -11.31
N ARG A 18 -21.77 5.04 -11.25
CA ARG A 18 -22.84 6.06 -11.19
C ARG A 18 -22.99 6.68 -9.81
N SER A 19 -22.57 5.98 -8.75
CA SER A 19 -22.67 6.47 -7.37
C SER A 19 -21.41 7.21 -6.89
N GLU A 20 -20.31 7.09 -7.63
CA GLU A 20 -19.06 7.76 -7.30
C GLU A 20 -19.13 9.25 -7.67
N PRO A 21 -18.93 10.21 -6.75
CA PRO A 21 -19.00 11.64 -7.06
C PRO A 21 -17.87 12.13 -7.97
N GLU A 22 -16.67 11.56 -7.89
CA GLU A 22 -15.49 12.08 -8.56
C GLU A 22 -15.37 11.54 -10.00
N GLN A 23 -15.43 12.41 -11.01
CA GLN A 23 -15.49 12.00 -12.42
C GLN A 23 -14.30 11.12 -12.84
N GLN A 24 -13.08 11.44 -12.38
CA GLN A 24 -11.90 10.64 -12.69
C GLN A 24 -12.03 9.19 -12.20
N ILE A 25 -12.56 9.02 -10.98
CA ILE A 25 -12.77 7.69 -10.38
C ILE A 25 -13.92 6.98 -11.12
N GLN A 26 -15.00 7.69 -11.48
CA GLN A 26 -16.07 7.11 -12.30
C GLN A 26 -15.54 6.54 -13.62
N GLU A 27 -14.70 7.29 -14.33
CA GLU A 27 -14.11 6.87 -15.61
C GLU A 27 -13.23 5.63 -15.45
N GLN A 28 -12.38 5.61 -14.41
CA GLN A 28 -11.55 4.45 -14.07
C GLN A 28 -12.39 3.21 -13.75
N MET A 29 -13.45 3.36 -12.95
CA MET A 29 -14.35 2.25 -12.60
C MET A 29 -15.07 1.69 -13.83
N ARG A 30 -15.54 2.55 -14.76
CA ARG A 30 -16.17 2.10 -16.02
C ARG A 30 -15.19 1.33 -16.91
N ALA A 31 -13.96 1.81 -17.02
CA ALA A 31 -12.91 1.15 -17.80
C ALA A 31 -12.47 -0.19 -17.20
N SER A 32 -12.61 -0.35 -15.88
CA SER A 32 -12.13 -1.53 -15.14
C SER A 32 -13.22 -2.58 -14.90
N GLY A 33 -14.31 -2.58 -15.68
CA GLY A 33 -15.39 -3.56 -15.55
C GLY A 33 -14.93 -5.01 -15.65
N GLY A 34 -15.45 -5.88 -14.79
CA GLY A 34 -15.17 -7.31 -14.81
C GLY A 34 -14.29 -7.78 -13.65
N LEU A 35 -13.48 -8.82 -13.89
CA LEU A 35 -12.64 -9.42 -12.86
C LEU A 35 -11.47 -8.51 -12.49
N ASN A 36 -11.39 -8.16 -11.22
CA ASN A 36 -10.33 -7.34 -10.64
C ASN A 36 -9.67 -8.03 -9.45
N ILE A 37 -8.53 -7.47 -9.06
CA ILE A 37 -7.85 -7.77 -7.80
C ILE A 37 -8.12 -6.64 -6.81
N GLY A 38 -8.36 -7.00 -5.55
CA GLY A 38 -8.54 -6.05 -4.46
C GLY A 38 -7.85 -6.51 -3.19
N LEU A 39 -7.99 -5.71 -2.16
CA LEU A 39 -7.55 -6.02 -0.81
C LEU A 39 -8.76 -6.34 0.06
N GLY A 40 -8.64 -7.36 0.90
CA GLY A 40 -9.68 -7.76 1.84
C GLY A 40 -10.07 -6.59 2.75
N PHE A 41 -11.37 -6.27 2.76
CA PHE A 41 -11.90 -5.19 3.58
C PHE A 41 -12.10 -5.65 5.03
N TRP A 42 -11.69 -4.82 5.98
CA TRP A 42 -11.93 -5.04 7.40
C TRP A 42 -12.71 -3.89 8.01
N SER A 43 -13.89 -4.21 8.54
CA SER A 43 -14.65 -3.26 9.35
C SER A 43 -13.86 -2.89 10.60
N GLY A 44 -13.85 -1.58 10.93
CA GLY A 44 -13.12 -1.08 12.09
C GLY A 44 -11.60 -0.96 11.90
N ALA A 45 -11.10 -0.97 10.66
CA ALA A 45 -9.72 -0.59 10.38
C ALA A 45 -9.48 0.87 10.76
N LEU A 46 -8.41 1.12 11.51
CA LEU A 46 -7.96 2.46 11.91
C LEU A 46 -6.64 2.77 11.23
N ASN A 47 -6.39 4.04 10.92
CA ASN A 47 -5.04 4.46 10.57
C ASN A 47 -4.10 4.24 11.75
N PHE A 48 -2.89 3.75 11.48
CA PHE A 48 -1.86 3.67 12.51
C PHE A 48 -1.42 5.08 12.91
N ASP A 49 -1.38 5.31 14.22
CA ASP A 49 -0.87 6.52 14.85
C ASP A 49 0.14 6.10 15.94
N PRO A 50 1.44 6.42 15.83
CA PRO A 50 2.47 5.93 16.75
C PRO A 50 2.20 6.21 18.25
N PRO A 51 1.64 7.36 18.65
CA PRO A 51 1.23 7.62 20.04
C PRO A 51 0.11 6.72 20.54
N CYS A 52 -0.71 6.14 19.65
CA CYS A 52 -1.90 5.38 20.01
C CYS A 52 -1.70 3.87 19.96
N PHE A 53 -0.69 3.37 19.23
CA PHE A 53 -0.50 1.95 18.99
C PHE A 53 0.96 1.53 19.11
N GLU A 54 1.22 0.56 19.97
CA GLU A 54 2.54 -0.07 20.07
C GLU A 54 2.76 -1.10 18.96
N VAL A 55 3.97 -1.14 18.42
CA VAL A 55 4.41 -2.15 17.45
C VAL A 55 5.64 -2.83 17.99
N GLY A 56 5.64 -4.16 17.99
CA GLY A 56 6.82 -4.93 18.38
C GLY A 56 8.03 -4.62 17.49
N ALA A 57 9.21 -4.47 18.09
CA ALA A 57 10.43 -4.07 17.39
C ALA A 57 10.78 -4.99 16.20
N GLU A 58 10.49 -6.28 16.29
CA GLU A 58 10.72 -7.22 15.19
C GLU A 58 9.85 -6.90 13.97
N LEU A 59 8.56 -6.63 14.16
CA LEU A 59 7.65 -6.31 13.06
C LEU A 59 8.03 -4.96 12.43
N ALA A 60 8.35 -3.97 13.26
CA ALA A 60 8.83 -2.67 12.79
C ALA A 60 10.11 -2.81 11.95
N ALA A 61 11.10 -3.58 12.43
CA ALA A 61 12.34 -3.81 11.71
C ALA A 61 12.13 -4.54 10.38
N ARG A 62 11.24 -5.54 10.34
CA ARG A 62 10.90 -6.26 9.10
C ARG A 62 10.21 -5.36 8.08
N GLY A 63 9.35 -4.45 8.53
CA GLY A 63 8.74 -3.42 7.68
C GLY A 63 9.79 -2.51 7.08
N LEU A 64 10.63 -1.90 7.91
CA LEU A 64 11.72 -1.02 7.48
C LEU A 64 12.67 -1.70 6.48
N TRP A 65 13.09 -2.94 6.77
CA TRP A 65 13.93 -3.72 5.86
C TRP A 65 13.25 -3.99 4.53
N PHE A 66 11.94 -4.24 4.53
CA PHE A 66 11.20 -4.48 3.31
C PHE A 66 11.05 -3.21 2.48
N ASP A 67 10.73 -2.07 3.10
CA ASP A 67 10.68 -0.79 2.42
C ASP A 67 12.04 -0.41 1.81
N ALA A 68 13.13 -0.68 2.52
CA ALA A 68 14.48 -0.52 1.98
C ALA A 68 14.76 -1.45 0.79
N LEU A 69 14.34 -2.72 0.87
CA LEU A 69 14.53 -3.71 -0.18
C LEU A 69 13.81 -3.30 -1.48
N ILE A 70 12.58 -2.80 -1.37
CA ILE A 70 11.77 -2.40 -2.53
C ILE A 70 11.94 -0.91 -2.88
N ASN A 71 12.74 -0.19 -2.11
CA ASN A 71 12.92 1.25 -2.16
C ASN A 71 11.58 2.01 -2.19
N ASN A 72 10.74 1.76 -1.19
CA ASN A 72 9.43 2.39 -1.04
C ASN A 72 9.60 3.86 -0.62
N VAL A 73 9.36 4.78 -1.55
CA VAL A 73 9.65 6.21 -1.35
C VAL A 73 8.53 6.97 -0.63
N ASP A 74 7.37 6.34 -0.44
CA ASP A 74 6.17 7.00 0.10
C ASP A 74 5.93 6.69 1.58
N ARG A 75 6.52 5.60 2.10
CA ARG A 75 6.39 5.27 3.52
C ARG A 75 7.30 6.17 4.36
N CYS A 76 6.69 7.01 5.18
CA CYS A 76 7.37 7.87 6.15
C CYS A 76 6.58 7.97 7.46
N TRP A 77 7.13 8.65 8.47
CA TRP A 77 6.44 8.84 9.76
C TRP A 77 5.10 9.60 9.61
N GLY A 78 5.00 10.52 8.64
CA GLY A 78 3.79 11.32 8.40
C GLY A 78 2.74 10.59 7.55
N HIS A 79 3.19 9.68 6.69
CA HIS A 79 2.34 8.80 5.87
C HIS A 79 2.85 7.38 6.03
N PRO A 80 2.49 6.69 7.13
CA PRO A 80 3.02 5.38 7.38
C PRO A 80 2.39 4.32 6.47
N HIS A 81 1.23 4.59 5.83
CA HIS A 81 0.47 3.59 5.04
C HIS A 81 0.29 2.27 5.81
N LEU A 82 -0.13 2.38 7.07
CA LEU A 82 -0.39 1.26 7.98
C LEU A 82 -1.81 1.37 8.52
N LEU A 83 -2.47 0.23 8.66
CA LEU A 83 -3.76 0.10 9.33
C LEU A 83 -3.62 -0.73 10.61
N VAL A 84 -4.48 -0.49 11.58
CA VAL A 84 -4.67 -1.34 12.76
C VAL A 84 -6.06 -1.95 12.69
N VAL A 85 -6.13 -3.28 12.70
CA VAL A 85 -7.39 -4.05 12.62
C VAL A 85 -7.43 -5.03 13.77
N GLY A 86 -8.40 -4.89 14.68
CA GLY A 86 -8.50 -5.74 15.87
C GLY A 86 -7.24 -5.69 16.74
N GLY A 87 -6.55 -4.54 16.78
CA GLY A 87 -5.28 -4.35 17.51
C GLY A 87 -4.04 -4.85 16.78
N ALA A 88 -4.17 -5.43 15.59
CA ALA A 88 -3.03 -5.92 14.80
C ALA A 88 -2.67 -4.97 13.64
N LEU A 89 -1.37 -4.71 13.47
CA LEU A 89 -0.84 -3.89 12.38
C LEU A 89 -0.95 -4.59 11.02
N ARG A 90 -1.31 -3.82 9.99
CA ARG A 90 -1.38 -4.23 8.58
C ARG A 90 -0.66 -3.21 7.71
N LEU A 91 0.28 -3.66 6.90
CA LEU A 91 0.94 -2.83 5.89
C LEU A 91 0.05 -2.71 4.67
N ILE A 92 -0.18 -1.49 4.23
CA ILE A 92 -0.85 -1.19 2.97
C ILE A 92 0.08 -0.35 2.08
N ASP A 93 -0.37 -0.17 0.84
CA ASP A 93 0.18 0.76 -0.14
C ASP A 93 1.69 0.64 -0.38
N HIS A 94 2.05 -0.28 -1.28
CA HIS A 94 3.43 -0.43 -1.77
C HIS A 94 3.54 0.03 -3.24
N GLY A 95 2.59 0.86 -3.70
CA GLY A 95 2.52 1.29 -5.10
C GLY A 95 3.68 2.18 -5.51
N ALA A 96 4.20 2.99 -4.58
CA ALA A 96 5.36 3.86 -4.76
C ALA A 96 6.70 3.14 -4.47
N SER A 97 6.81 1.89 -4.92
CA SER A 97 8.02 1.07 -4.77
C SER A 97 8.63 0.73 -6.12
N LEU A 98 9.86 0.24 -6.12
CA LEU A 98 10.58 -0.19 -7.33
C LEU A 98 10.63 0.92 -8.41
N VAL A 99 10.72 2.18 -8.00
CA VAL A 99 10.55 3.40 -8.82
C VAL A 99 11.49 3.44 -10.04
N PHE A 100 12.55 2.64 -10.05
CA PHE A 100 13.39 2.44 -11.24
C PHE A 100 12.60 2.02 -12.49
N HIS A 101 11.41 1.43 -12.36
CA HIS A 101 10.57 1.03 -13.49
C HIS A 101 10.11 2.22 -14.35
N HIS A 102 10.12 3.45 -13.82
CA HIS A 102 9.89 4.67 -14.61
C HIS A 102 11.09 5.05 -15.49
N HIS A 103 12.29 4.50 -15.23
CA HIS A 103 13.50 4.72 -16.03
C HIS A 103 14.42 3.49 -16.03
N TRP A 104 14.04 2.49 -16.84
CA TRP A 104 14.78 1.22 -16.97
C TRP A 104 16.27 1.33 -17.30
N PRO A 105 16.74 2.23 -18.19
CA PRO A 105 18.18 2.33 -18.51
C PRO A 105 19.06 2.68 -17.29
N GLY A 106 18.49 3.34 -16.28
CA GLY A 106 19.18 3.71 -15.04
C GLY A 106 19.04 2.70 -13.90
N ALA A 107 18.33 1.58 -14.10
CA ALA A 107 17.95 0.66 -13.02
C ALA A 107 19.16 0.12 -12.23
N ALA A 108 20.31 -0.12 -12.88
CA ALA A 108 21.52 -0.61 -12.21
C ALA A 108 22.02 0.33 -11.09
N GLY A 109 21.79 1.64 -11.22
CA GLY A 109 22.16 2.63 -10.19
C GLY A 109 21.32 2.51 -8.91
N TRP A 110 20.11 1.96 -9.00
CA TRP A 110 19.20 1.83 -7.87
C TRP A 110 19.65 0.79 -6.86
N VAL A 111 20.41 -0.24 -7.29
CA VAL A 111 20.92 -1.31 -6.42
C VAL A 111 21.84 -0.78 -5.32
N ARG A 112 22.56 0.31 -5.58
CA ARG A 112 23.52 0.91 -4.62
C ARG A 112 22.95 2.11 -3.87
N ARG A 113 21.70 2.47 -4.13
CA ARG A 113 21.10 3.65 -3.52
C ARG A 113 20.80 3.37 -2.05
N HIS A 114 21.22 4.28 -1.17
CA HIS A 114 20.85 4.21 0.23
C HIS A 114 19.34 4.45 0.36
N TYR A 115 18.70 3.66 1.22
CA TYR A 115 17.34 3.92 1.64
C TYR A 115 17.37 4.96 2.76
N ASP A 116 16.64 6.05 2.57
CA ASP A 116 16.46 7.07 3.59
C ASP A 116 15.21 6.70 4.40
N ALA A 117 15.40 6.36 5.68
CA ALA A 117 14.31 5.95 6.56
C ALA A 117 13.56 7.14 7.17
N GLY A 118 13.99 8.38 6.88
CA GLY A 118 13.49 9.60 7.53
C GLY A 118 14.18 9.91 8.85
#